data_AF-V5XJ08-F1
#
_entry.id   AF-V5XJ08-F1
#
_cell.length_a   1.000
_cell.length_b   1.000
_cell.length_c   1.000
_cell.angle_alpha   90.00
_cell.angle_beta   90.00
_cell.angle_gamma   90.00
#
_symmetry.space_group_name_H-M   'P 1'
#
loop_
_entity.id
_entity.type
_entity.pdbx_description
1 polymer ?
#
loop_
_entity_poly.entity_id
_entity_poly.type
_entity_poly.pdbx_seq_one_letter_code
_entity_poly.pdbx_strand_id
1 'polypeptide(L)'
;MSDDDDPLGTLVARGLRQGMRSSSLRRRAGMTIGVARDPAPWMKAHVDRLAELLAEYHGLSIPRQVLRAELARYLTDCSSLFAISRFEARSHVTEEMMRQSAAELARDYLRRIRTDTA
;
A
#
# COMPACT_ATOMS: atom_id res chain seq x y z
N MET A 1 22.46 -49.41 21.89
CA MET A 1 23.38 -49.71 23.00
C MET A 1 24.37 -48.58 23.03
N SER A 2 24.36 -47.80 24.13
CA SER A 2 25.29 -46.71 24.53
C SER A 2 25.31 -45.49 23.60
N ASP A 3 24.79 -44.31 23.95
CA ASP A 3 24.81 -43.53 25.22
C ASP A 3 26.23 -43.11 25.64
N ASP A 4 26.39 -41.78 25.73
CA ASP A 4 27.36 -40.96 26.47
C ASP A 4 28.88 -41.26 26.36
N ASP A 5 29.67 -40.23 26.03
CA ASP A 5 30.36 -39.41 27.06
C ASP A 5 31.27 -38.36 26.37
N ASP A 6 30.91 -37.09 26.51
CA ASP A 6 31.84 -35.96 26.44
C ASP A 6 32.52 -35.85 27.80
N PRO A 7 33.85 -35.66 27.87
CA PRO A 7 34.25 -34.50 28.68
C PRO A 7 35.47 -33.73 28.17
N LEU A 8 35.29 -32.41 28.25
CA LEU A 8 36.20 -31.45 28.88
C LEU A 8 37.35 -30.84 28.05
N GLY A 9 37.19 -29.53 27.87
CA GLY A 9 38.27 -28.55 27.98
C GLY A 9 38.23 -27.54 26.83
N THR A 10 38.28 -26.23 26.99
CA THR A 10 38.71 -25.44 28.14
C THR A 10 38.67 -23.97 27.66
N LEU A 11 38.27 -23.04 28.56
CA LEU A 11 38.66 -21.62 28.59
C LEU A 11 38.15 -20.70 27.43
N VAL A 12 37.76 -19.42 27.60
CA VAL A 12 37.94 -18.41 28.64
C VAL A 12 36.75 -17.45 28.61
N ALA A 13 36.19 -17.15 29.78
CA ALA A 13 35.37 -15.97 30.02
C ALA A 13 36.25 -14.73 30.26
N ARG A 14 36.06 -13.65 29.49
CA ARG A 14 36.59 -12.29 29.76
C ARG A 14 35.84 -11.31 28.83
N GLY A 15 35.21 -10.22 29.25
CA GLY A 15 35.07 -9.58 30.54
C GLY A 15 34.14 -8.35 30.42
N LEU A 16 33.55 -8.05 31.57
CA LEU A 16 32.88 -6.85 32.06
C LEU A 16 33.02 -5.48 31.34
N ARG A 17 31.85 -4.82 31.24
CA ARG A 17 31.46 -3.47 31.75
C ARG A 17 32.03 -2.16 31.14
N GLN A 18 31.05 -1.36 30.70
CA GLN A 18 30.67 -0.04 31.23
C GLN A 18 31.19 1.24 30.54
N GLY A 19 30.24 2.08 30.11
CA GLY A 19 30.42 3.47 29.68
C GLY A 19 29.12 4.02 29.09
N MET A 20 28.12 4.35 29.90
CA MET A 20 27.78 5.70 30.38
C MET A 20 26.89 6.51 29.41
N ARG A 21 25.76 6.95 29.97
CA ARG A 21 24.73 7.83 29.40
C ARG A 21 25.32 9.20 29.01
N SER A 22 24.85 9.76 27.89
CA SER A 22 24.15 11.06 27.86
C SER A 22 23.80 11.50 26.43
N SER A 23 22.50 11.72 26.21
CA SER A 23 21.92 12.89 25.54
C SER A 23 22.56 13.42 24.26
N SER A 24 21.83 13.31 23.14
CA SER A 24 21.54 14.43 22.24
C SER A 24 20.44 14.07 21.24
N LEU A 25 19.22 14.56 21.52
CA LEU A 25 18.24 14.86 20.49
C LEU A 25 18.87 15.81 19.45
N ARG A 26 18.88 15.42 18.17
CA ARG A 26 18.31 16.19 17.03
C ARG A 26 19.00 15.88 15.69
N ARG A 27 18.15 15.92 14.66
CA ARG A 27 18.39 15.96 13.19
C ARG A 27 18.55 14.58 12.55
N ARG A 28 17.46 13.93 12.09
CA ARG A 28 16.69 14.19 10.84
C ARG A 28 17.60 14.34 9.62
N ALA A 29 17.74 13.25 8.85
CA ALA A 29 17.56 13.17 7.40
C ALA A 29 18.23 11.88 6.89
N GLY A 30 17.68 10.72 7.31
CA GLY A 30 18.01 9.44 6.68
C GLY A 30 17.24 9.33 5.37
N MET A 31 17.90 9.71 4.28
CA MET A 31 17.48 9.48 2.90
C MET A 31 17.51 7.96 2.64
N THR A 32 16.43 7.23 2.92
CA THR A 32 16.28 5.85 2.46
C THR A 32 15.72 5.86 1.04
N ILE A 33 16.60 5.97 0.05
CA ILE A 33 16.35 5.52 -1.31
C ILE A 33 16.38 4.00 -1.30
N GLY A 34 15.34 3.36 -1.83
CA GLY A 34 15.33 1.92 -2.11
C GLY A 34 14.20 1.12 -1.48
N VAL A 35 12.97 1.63 -1.50
CA VAL A 35 11.81 0.72 -1.51
C VAL A 35 11.33 0.70 -2.95
N ALA A 36 11.74 -0.33 -3.71
CA ALA A 36 10.97 -0.80 -4.83
C ALA A 36 9.59 -1.18 -4.28
N ARG A 37 8.71 -0.19 -4.17
CA ARG A 37 7.45 -0.29 -3.44
C ARG A 37 6.52 -1.09 -4.31
N ASP A 38 6.43 -2.35 -3.92
CA ASP A 38 5.51 -3.35 -4.39
C ASP A 38 4.20 -2.70 -4.89
N PRO A 39 3.68 -3.05 -6.08
CA PRO A 39 2.46 -2.46 -6.62
C PRO A 39 1.23 -2.71 -5.71
N ALA A 40 1.26 -3.72 -4.85
CA ALA A 40 0.14 -4.12 -4.00
C ALA A 40 -0.25 -3.11 -2.90
N PRO A 41 0.67 -2.53 -2.09
CA PRO A 41 0.32 -1.58 -1.04
C PRO A 41 -0.33 -0.28 -1.56
N TRP A 42 0.10 0.24 -2.71
CA TRP A 42 -0.52 1.45 -3.28
C TRP A 42 -1.93 1.14 -3.80
N MET A 43 -2.09 0.06 -4.57
CA MET A 43 -3.38 -0.35 -5.13
C MET A 43 -4.39 -0.65 -4.02
N LYS A 44 -3.99 -1.38 -2.97
CA LYS A 44 -4.87 -1.70 -1.84
C LYS A 44 -5.37 -0.43 -1.15
N ALA A 45 -4.49 0.50 -0.81
CA ALA A 45 -4.87 1.73 -0.11
C ALA A 45 -5.87 2.58 -0.90
N HIS A 46 -5.68 2.68 -2.22
CA HIS A 46 -6.60 3.46 -3.06
C HIS A 46 -7.92 2.75 -3.29
N VAL A 47 -7.92 1.42 -3.41
CA VAL A 47 -9.17 0.63 -3.46
C VAL A 47 -9.98 0.78 -2.17
N ASP A 48 -9.30 0.71 -1.01
CA ASP A 48 -9.94 0.91 0.28
C ASP A 48 -10.54 2.32 0.36
N ARG A 49 -9.77 3.35 -0.04
CA ARG A 49 -10.27 4.74 -0.06
C ARG A 49 -11.44 4.93 -1.03
N LEU A 50 -11.40 4.33 -2.22
CA LEU A 50 -12.49 4.41 -3.19
C LEU A 50 -13.77 3.76 -2.65
N ALA A 51 -13.62 2.63 -1.96
CA ALA A 51 -14.74 1.95 -1.31
C ALA A 51 -15.35 2.80 -0.18
N GLU A 52 -14.51 3.47 0.62
CA GLU A 52 -14.98 4.43 1.63
C GLU A 52 -15.78 5.56 0.98
N LEU A 53 -15.23 6.21 -0.06
CA LEU A 53 -15.92 7.30 -0.76
C LEU A 53 -17.27 6.85 -1.34
N LEU A 54 -17.35 5.65 -1.91
CA LEU A 54 -18.60 5.09 -2.42
C LEU A 54 -19.62 4.83 -1.31
N ALA A 55 -19.17 4.34 -0.15
CA ALA A 55 -20.04 4.12 1.00
C ALA A 55 -20.51 5.45 1.60
N GLU A 56 -19.60 6.40 1.81
CA GLU A 56 -19.85 7.70 2.44
C GLU A 56 -20.77 8.60 1.60
N TYR A 57 -20.50 8.73 0.30
CA TYR A 57 -21.21 9.70 -0.56
C TYR A 57 -22.35 9.09 -1.36
N HIS A 58 -22.32 7.78 -1.61
CA HIS A 58 -23.30 7.12 -2.49
C HIS A 58 -24.05 5.97 -1.83
N GLY A 59 -23.67 5.56 -0.60
CA GLY A 59 -24.28 4.40 0.07
C GLY A 59 -24.08 3.08 -0.67
N LEU A 60 -23.07 3.00 -1.55
CA LEU A 60 -22.83 1.84 -2.40
C LEU A 60 -21.68 0.99 -1.89
N SER A 61 -21.89 -0.33 -1.90
CA SER A 61 -20.85 -1.32 -1.68
C SER A 61 -20.54 -2.02 -3.00
N ILE A 62 -19.48 -1.57 -3.67
CA ILE A 62 -19.02 -2.16 -4.93
C ILE A 62 -17.91 -3.19 -4.63
N PRO A 63 -17.91 -4.37 -5.28
CA PRO A 63 -16.87 -5.36 -5.08
C PRO A 63 -15.46 -4.80 -5.33
N ARG A 64 -14.52 -5.06 -4.40
CA ARG A 64 -13.13 -4.56 -4.50
C ARG A 64 -12.40 -4.97 -5.78
N GLN A 65 -12.82 -6.07 -6.43
CA GLN A 65 -12.26 -6.49 -7.71
C GLN A 65 -12.61 -5.50 -8.84
N VAL A 66 -13.84 -4.98 -8.85
CA VAL A 66 -14.28 -3.95 -9.80
C VAL A 66 -13.50 -2.66 -9.56
N LEU A 67 -13.37 -2.24 -8.31
CA LEU A 67 -12.61 -1.03 -7.95
C LEU A 67 -11.14 -1.13 -8.35
N ARG A 68 -10.52 -2.32 -8.20
CA ARG A 68 -9.16 -2.59 -8.68
C ARG A 68 -9.04 -2.48 -10.20
N ALA A 69 -10.00 -3.05 -10.93
CA ALA A 69 -10.01 -3.01 -12.39
C ALA A 69 -10.12 -1.56 -12.90
N GLU A 70 -10.99 -0.76 -12.28
CA GLU A 70 -11.16 0.65 -12.63
C GLU A 70 -9.89 1.47 -12.36
N LEU A 71 -9.28 1.31 -11.19
CA LEU A 71 -8.02 2.00 -10.89
C LEU A 71 -6.88 1.55 -11.81
N ALA A 72 -6.83 0.26 -12.19
CA ALA A 72 -5.85 -0.24 -13.15
C ALA A 72 -6.07 0.33 -14.56
N ARG A 73 -7.33 0.45 -15.00
CA ARG A 73 -7.69 1.10 -16.26
C ARG A 73 -7.28 2.56 -16.25
N TYR A 74 -7.62 3.30 -15.20
CA TYR A 74 -7.24 4.70 -15.02
C TYR A 74 -5.72 4.92 -15.11
N LEU A 75 -4.93 4.11 -14.38
CA LEU A 75 -3.47 4.21 -14.46
C LEU A 75 -2.93 3.94 -15.86
N THR A 76 -3.59 3.08 -16.62
CA THR A 76 -3.24 2.76 -18.01
C THR A 76 -3.60 3.92 -18.94
N ASP A 77 -4.76 4.54 -18.73
CA ASP A 77 -5.22 5.71 -19.49
C ASP A 77 -4.31 6.92 -19.23
N CYS A 78 -3.99 7.23 -17.97
CA CYS A 78 -3.05 8.30 -17.64
C CYS A 78 -1.65 8.05 -18.21
N SER A 79 -1.17 6.81 -18.12
CA SER A 79 0.12 6.43 -18.70
C SER A 79 0.15 6.66 -20.21
N SER A 80 -0.96 6.35 -20.89
CA SER A 80 -1.09 6.53 -22.35
C SER A 80 -1.26 7.99 -22.75
N LEU A 81 -2.14 8.73 -22.06
CA LEU A 81 -2.47 10.12 -22.38
C LEU A 81 -1.30 11.08 -22.13
N PHE A 82 -0.54 10.86 -21.06
CA PHE A 82 0.58 11.72 -20.69
C PHE A 82 1.93 11.17 -21.14
N ALA A 83 1.96 10.02 -21.83
CA ALA A 83 3.18 9.31 -22.21
C ALA A 83 4.15 9.10 -21.02
N ILE A 84 3.61 8.85 -19.83
CA ILE A 84 4.36 8.61 -18.58
C ILE A 84 4.29 7.16 -18.18
N SER A 85 5.17 6.72 -17.29
CA SER A 85 5.08 5.38 -16.72
C SER A 85 3.83 5.22 -15.83
N ARG A 86 3.31 4.00 -15.70
CA ARG A 86 2.24 3.69 -14.72
C ARG A 86 2.64 3.99 -13.27
N PHE A 87 3.94 4.03 -12.98
CA PHE A 87 4.44 4.41 -11.66
C PHE A 87 4.28 5.92 -11.44
N GLU A 88 4.64 6.74 -12.43
CA GLU A 88 4.42 8.19 -12.39
C GLU A 88 2.94 8.54 -12.40
N ALA A 89 2.11 7.81 -13.14
CA ALA A 89 0.65 7.96 -13.15
C ALA A 89 0.04 7.89 -11.74
N ARG A 90 0.64 7.15 -10.80
CA ARG A 90 0.18 7.08 -9.40
C ARG A 90 0.23 8.43 -8.69
N SER A 91 1.18 9.28 -9.06
CA SER A 91 1.32 10.62 -8.48
C SER A 91 0.21 11.57 -8.94
N HIS A 92 -0.48 11.24 -10.04
CA HIS A 92 -1.61 12.01 -10.57
C HIS A 92 -2.96 11.59 -9.96
N VAL A 93 -2.99 10.55 -9.13
CA VAL A 93 -4.20 10.11 -8.43
C VAL A 93 -4.38 10.98 -7.20
N THR A 94 -5.19 12.02 -7.33
CA THR A 94 -5.54 12.94 -6.25
C THR A 94 -6.84 12.52 -5.57
N GLU A 95 -7.10 13.04 -4.35
CA GLU A 95 -8.37 12.77 -3.67
C GLU A 95 -9.59 13.28 -4.46
N GLU A 96 -9.44 14.42 -5.13
CA GLU A 96 -10.49 14.97 -5.99
C GLU A 96 -10.81 14.02 -7.15
N MET A 97 -9.78 13.48 -7.81
CA MET A 97 -9.95 12.47 -8.86
C MET A 97 -10.61 11.20 -8.34
N MET A 98 -10.27 10.77 -7.11
CA MET A 98 -10.91 9.62 -6.47
C MET A 98 -12.39 9.87 -6.19
N ARG A 99 -12.77 11.07 -5.74
CA ARG A 99 -14.18 11.46 -5.54
C ARG A 99 -14.95 11.50 -6.86
N GLN A 100 -14.35 12.05 -7.91
CA GLN A 100 -14.98 12.06 -9.24
C GLN A 100 -15.16 10.64 -9.78
N SER A 101 -14.13 9.80 -9.66
CA SER A 101 -14.19 8.39 -10.06
C SER A 101 -15.26 7.62 -9.28
N ALA A 102 -15.41 7.88 -7.97
CA ALA A 102 -16.48 7.29 -7.16
C ALA A 102 -17.87 7.69 -7.66
N ALA A 103 -18.06 8.97 -8.01
CA ALA A 103 -19.33 9.47 -8.52
C ALA A 103 -19.68 8.88 -9.90
N GLU A 104 -18.70 8.74 -10.79
CA GLU A 104 -18.88 8.07 -12.08
C GLU A 104 -19.20 6.59 -11.89
N LEU A 105 -18.46 5.90 -11.02
CA LEU A 105 -18.73 4.49 -10.70
C LEU A 105 -20.12 4.27 -10.13
N ALA A 106 -20.56 5.15 -9.21
CA ALA A 106 -21.90 5.07 -8.65
C ALA A 106 -22.98 5.23 -9.74
N ARG A 107 -22.81 6.18 -10.66
CA ARG A 107 -23.73 6.40 -11.78
C ARG A 107 -23.78 5.20 -12.71
N ASP A 108 -22.63 4.67 -13.10
CA ASP A 108 -22.53 3.51 -13.99
C ASP A 108 -23.14 2.26 -13.35
N TYR A 109 -22.84 2.04 -12.07
CA TYR A 109 -23.37 0.91 -11.30
C TYR A 109 -24.90 0.96 -11.19
N LEU A 110 -25.46 2.12 -10.83
CA LEU A 110 -26.92 2.30 -10.75
C LEU A 110 -27.60 2.18 -12.11
N ARG A 111 -26.95 2.66 -13.19
CA ARG A 111 -27.47 2.48 -14.56
C ARG A 111 -27.56 1.01 -14.92
N ARG A 112 -26.51 0.22 -14.64
CA ARG A 112 -26.46 -1.21 -14.94
C ARG A 112 -27.52 -1.99 -14.17
N ILE A 113 -27.72 -1.68 -12.89
CA ILE A 113 -28.81 -2.30 -12.10
C ILE A 113 -30.16 -1.99 -12.75
N ARG A 114 -30.41 -0.73 -13.11
CA ARG A 114 -31.69 -0.33 -13.74
C ARG A 114 -31.95 -1.06 -15.06
N THR A 115 -30.93 -1.25 -15.88
CA THR A 115 -31.06 -1.94 -17.17
C THR A 115 -31.20 -3.46 -17.05
N ASP A 116 -30.72 -4.05 -15.95
CA ASP A 116 -30.87 -5.49 -15.67
C ASP A 116 -32.27 -5.82 -15.13
N THR A 117 -32.93 -4.85 -14.51
CA THR A 117 -34.31 -4.96 -13.99
C THR A 117 -35.42 -4.63 -15.00
N ALA A 118 -35.08 -4.29 -16.25
CA ALA A 118 -36.03 -3.89 -17.29
C ALA A 118 -36.15 -4.96 -18.39
#